data_AF-A0A9E1B438-F1
#
_entry.id   AF-A0A9E1B438-F1
#
_cell.length_a   1.000
_cell.length_b   1.000
_cell.length_c   1.000
_cell.angle_alpha   90.00
_cell.angle_beta   90.00
_cell.angle_gamma   90.00
#
_symmetry.space_group_name_H-M   'P 1'
#
loop_
_entity.id
_entity.type
_entity.pdbx_description
1 polymer ?
#
loop_
_entity_poly.entity_id
_entity_poly.type
_entity_poly.pdbx_seq_one_letter_code
_entity_poly.pdbx_strand_id
1 'polypeptide(L)'
;MKKTLSCVALASVLCSSAFAIGGPSGAKLDYAITGAIGEVVVNPYDTAPLTAVIKNGGYTLSNAKVTIVPKQGGQVISYKVADKHLRTHGGIPVFGMYPDYQNTVEVEYDKSYKGKTEHIKESYKIYAPAIYLESAGTPNQKGALFDKIEVTKPASAKFANRLYYVNNFVNKTGKGTKVVWNNPAGGAIEWNYSPNNFILDTKGEVRWYLEPSKIYDL
;
A
#
# COMPACT_ATOMS: atom_id res chain seq x y z
N MET A 1 58.58 43.27 -33.20
CA MET A 1 58.29 41.83 -33.40
C MET A 1 59.34 41.06 -32.60
N LYS A 2 59.09 40.12 -31.70
CA LYS A 2 57.98 39.16 -31.51
C LYS A 2 57.74 38.96 -29.99
N LYS A 3 56.47 38.88 -29.59
CA LYS A 3 56.04 38.49 -28.23
C LYS A 3 56.01 36.96 -28.15
N THR A 4 56.63 36.37 -27.15
CA THR A 4 56.50 34.93 -26.85
C THR A 4 55.56 34.75 -25.66
N LEU A 5 54.30 34.41 -25.94
CA LEU A 5 53.37 33.89 -24.95
C LEU A 5 53.74 32.42 -24.69
N SER A 6 54.05 32.08 -23.45
CA SER A 6 54.08 30.68 -23.00
C SER A 6 52.77 30.37 -22.28
N CYS A 7 51.94 29.54 -22.92
CA CYS A 7 50.72 28.99 -22.33
C CYS A 7 51.09 27.90 -21.31
N VAL A 8 50.75 28.10 -20.05
CA VAL A 8 50.76 27.05 -19.03
C VAL A 8 49.40 26.34 -19.11
N ALA A 9 49.39 25.11 -19.60
CA ALA A 9 48.21 24.25 -19.55
C ALA A 9 48.10 23.62 -18.15
N LEU A 10 47.14 24.07 -17.34
CA LEU A 10 46.74 23.35 -16.12
C LEU A 10 45.87 22.15 -16.53
N ALA A 11 46.42 20.94 -16.48
CA ALA A 11 45.62 19.73 -16.53
C ALA A 11 44.97 19.50 -15.15
N SER A 12 43.69 19.84 -15.01
CA SER A 12 42.89 19.45 -13.86
C SER A 12 42.58 17.96 -13.93
N VAL A 13 43.30 17.16 -13.15
CA VAL A 13 42.91 15.76 -12.87
C VAL A 13 41.64 15.80 -12.03
N LEU A 14 40.49 15.62 -12.68
CA LEU A 14 39.26 15.25 -11.98
C LEU A 14 39.49 13.87 -11.37
N CYS A 15 39.86 13.82 -10.09
CA CYS A 15 39.66 12.62 -9.30
C CYS A 15 38.16 12.38 -9.20
N SER A 16 37.61 11.65 -10.17
CA SER A 16 36.31 11.01 -10.01
C SER A 16 36.45 10.06 -8.83
N SER A 17 35.96 10.46 -7.66
CA SER A 17 35.79 9.55 -6.53
C SER A 17 34.90 8.41 -7.01
N ALA A 18 35.53 7.27 -7.31
CA ALA A 18 34.82 6.03 -7.54
C ALA A 18 34.17 5.63 -6.22
N PHE A 19 32.88 5.92 -6.07
CA PHE A 19 32.07 5.29 -5.04
C PHE A 19 31.95 3.82 -5.42
N ALA A 20 32.84 2.99 -4.86
CA ALA A 20 32.71 1.56 -4.94
C ALA A 20 31.38 1.17 -4.27
N ILE A 21 30.40 0.74 -5.07
CA ILE A 21 29.28 -0.06 -4.59
C ILE A 21 29.89 -1.40 -4.18
N GLY A 22 30.30 -1.49 -2.92
CA GLY A 22 30.83 -2.72 -2.33
C GLY A 22 29.81 -3.86 -2.50
N GLY A 23 30.29 -5.02 -2.95
CA GLY A 23 29.48 -6.21 -3.17
C GLY A 23 28.73 -6.70 -1.91
N PRO A 24 27.76 -7.63 -2.08
CA PRO A 24 26.69 -7.90 -1.13
C PRO A 24 27.12 -8.83 0.03
N SER A 25 28.18 -8.48 0.75
CA SER A 25 28.52 -9.14 2.03
C SER A 25 28.53 -8.12 3.16
N GLY A 26 27.34 -7.74 3.62
CA GLY A 26 27.13 -6.84 4.76
C GLY A 26 25.68 -6.36 4.86
N ALA A 27 25.23 -5.98 6.06
CA ALA A 27 23.87 -5.52 6.38
C ALA A 27 23.46 -4.16 5.75
N LYS A 28 24.11 -3.74 4.65
CA LYS A 28 23.76 -2.50 3.96
C LYS A 28 22.59 -2.79 3.03
N LEU A 29 21.39 -2.62 3.58
CA LEU A 29 20.16 -2.52 2.82
C LEU A 29 20.07 -1.09 2.24
N ASP A 30 19.92 -0.95 0.92
CA ASP A 30 19.75 0.34 0.23
C ASP A 30 18.29 0.85 0.30
N TYR A 31 17.59 0.62 1.42
CA TYR A 31 16.22 1.08 1.59
C TYR A 31 16.17 2.54 2.01
N ALA A 32 15.32 3.33 1.35
CA ALA A 32 15.09 4.72 1.72
C ALA A 32 14.33 4.78 3.06
N ILE A 33 15.03 5.17 4.12
CA ILE A 33 14.40 5.50 5.39
C ILE A 33 13.73 6.87 5.23
N THR A 34 12.41 6.90 5.31
CA THR A 34 11.61 8.12 5.12
C THR A 34 11.30 8.87 6.41
N GLY A 35 11.55 8.26 7.57
CA GLY A 35 11.19 8.80 8.90
C GLY A 35 12.12 8.34 10.02
N ALA A 36 11.63 8.34 11.26
CA ALA A 36 12.45 8.05 12.44
C ALA A 36 12.67 6.54 12.72
N ILE A 37 12.01 5.66 11.96
CA ILE A 37 12.10 4.20 12.06
C ILE A 37 12.55 3.60 10.71
N GLY A 38 12.14 2.39 10.36
CA GLY A 38 12.59 1.69 9.15
C GLY A 38 11.88 2.13 7.87
N GLU A 39 12.08 1.35 6.82
CA GLU A 39 11.43 1.53 5.51
C GLU A 39 9.91 1.40 5.55
N VAL A 40 9.24 1.91 4.52
CA VAL A 40 7.81 1.68 4.30
C VAL A 40 7.63 0.62 3.22
N VAL A 41 6.98 -0.50 3.57
CA VAL A 41 6.65 -1.57 2.63
C VAL A 41 5.17 -1.51 2.30
N VAL A 42 4.83 -1.12 1.07
CA VAL A 42 3.45 -1.16 0.56
C VAL A 42 3.10 -2.58 0.14
N ASN A 43 1.85 -3.00 0.39
CA ASN A 43 1.36 -4.35 0.12
C ASN A 43 2.29 -5.47 0.68
N PRO A 44 2.60 -5.47 1.97
CA PRO A 44 3.67 -6.31 2.54
C PRO A 44 3.42 -7.83 2.45
N TYR A 45 2.19 -8.24 2.14
CA TYR A 45 1.77 -9.64 1.99
C TYR A 45 1.23 -9.94 0.59
N ASP A 46 1.44 -9.03 -0.35
CA ASP A 46 1.01 -9.10 -1.76
C ASP A 46 -0.50 -9.17 -2.01
N THR A 47 -1.36 -9.35 -1.01
CA THR A 47 -2.81 -9.52 -1.19
C THR A 47 -3.65 -8.25 -1.01
N ALA A 48 -3.11 -7.19 -0.40
CA ALA A 48 -3.87 -6.01 0.01
C ALA A 48 -3.15 -4.71 -0.38
N PRO A 49 -3.26 -4.26 -1.63
CA PRO A 49 -2.46 -3.14 -2.17
C PRO A 49 -2.69 -1.79 -1.50
N LEU A 50 -3.82 -1.62 -0.80
CA LEU A 50 -4.17 -0.40 -0.06
C LEU A 50 -3.72 -0.43 1.41
N THR A 51 -2.70 -1.24 1.70
CA THR A 51 -2.08 -1.37 3.02
C THR A 51 -0.58 -1.22 2.94
N ALA A 52 0.05 -0.89 4.06
CA ALA A 52 1.50 -0.82 4.17
C ALA A 52 1.95 -1.25 5.58
N VAL A 53 3.24 -1.49 5.76
CA VAL A 53 3.87 -1.59 7.08
C VAL A 53 5.06 -0.63 7.11
N ILE A 54 5.07 0.27 8.08
CA ILE A 54 6.24 1.09 8.39
C ILE A 54 7.13 0.26 9.32
N LYS A 55 8.25 -0.25 8.80
CA LYS A 55 9.11 -1.19 9.51
C LYS A 55 9.67 -0.56 10.78
N ASN A 56 9.82 -1.37 11.82
CA ASN A 56 10.33 -0.91 13.09
C ASN A 56 11.83 -0.54 13.10
N GLY A 57 12.58 -0.85 12.03
CA GLY A 57 14.00 -0.51 11.91
C GLY A 57 14.89 -1.16 12.99
N GLY A 58 14.44 -2.26 13.60
CA GLY A 58 15.13 -2.90 14.74
C GLY A 58 14.81 -2.30 16.12
N TYR A 59 13.92 -1.31 16.18
CA TYR A 59 13.44 -0.73 17.44
C TYR A 59 12.24 -1.51 18.01
N THR A 60 12.04 -1.41 19.32
CA THR A 60 10.81 -1.89 19.96
C THR A 60 9.80 -0.76 19.94
N LEU A 61 8.61 -1.00 19.37
CA LEU A 61 7.55 -0.01 19.26
C LEU A 61 6.38 -0.39 20.19
N SER A 62 5.74 0.62 20.78
CA SER A 62 4.53 0.47 21.60
C SER A 62 3.61 1.68 21.47
N ASN A 63 2.36 1.56 21.95
CA ASN A 63 1.40 2.67 22.01
C ASN A 63 1.13 3.35 20.66
N ALA A 64 1.25 2.60 19.57
CA ALA A 64 1.13 3.15 18.23
C ALA A 64 -0.32 3.56 17.90
N LYS A 65 -0.46 4.69 17.22
CA LYS A 65 -1.69 5.22 16.64
C LYS A 65 -1.41 5.62 15.21
N VAL A 66 -2.33 5.29 14.31
CA VAL A 66 -2.26 5.62 12.89
C VAL A 66 -3.45 6.49 12.52
N THR A 67 -3.23 7.51 11.71
CA THR A 67 -4.27 8.35 11.14
C THR A 67 -4.02 8.57 9.65
N ILE A 68 -4.96 8.12 8.82
CA ILE A 68 -4.98 8.41 7.39
C ILE A 68 -5.66 9.76 7.18
N VAL A 69 -4.89 10.74 6.73
CA VAL A 69 -5.40 12.08 6.42
C VAL A 69 -6.30 12.00 5.19
N PRO A 70 -7.52 12.57 5.23
CA PRO A 70 -8.45 12.52 4.12
C PRO A 70 -7.97 13.36 2.94
N LYS A 71 -8.26 12.92 1.72
CA LYS A 71 -8.29 13.81 0.55
C LYS A 71 -9.42 14.84 0.68
N GLN A 72 -9.44 15.87 -0.15
CA GLN A 72 -10.52 16.86 -0.15
C GLN A 72 -11.89 16.17 -0.30
N GLY A 73 -12.80 16.43 0.64
CA GLY A 73 -14.13 15.80 0.69
C GLY A 73 -14.17 14.36 1.25
N GLY A 74 -13.01 13.77 1.57
CA GLY A 74 -12.87 12.41 2.07
C GLY A 74 -13.15 12.25 3.57
N GLN A 75 -12.90 11.03 4.08
CA GLN A 75 -13.12 10.64 5.47
C GLN A 75 -11.79 10.30 6.17
N VAL A 76 -11.60 10.80 7.39
CA VAL A 76 -10.48 10.43 8.27
C VAL A 76 -10.66 8.99 8.74
N ILE A 77 -9.58 8.20 8.74
CA ILE A 77 -9.53 6.90 9.44
C ILE A 77 -8.43 7.00 10.49
N SER A 78 -8.76 6.78 11.76
CA SER A 78 -7.80 6.82 12.88
C SER A 78 -8.03 5.66 13.82
N TYR A 79 -6.96 4.97 14.23
CA TYR A 79 -7.04 3.79 15.10
C TYR A 79 -5.75 3.61 15.89
N LYS A 80 -5.88 2.94 17.05
CA LYS A 80 -4.73 2.44 17.83
C LYS A 80 -4.33 1.07 17.32
N VAL A 81 -3.04 0.79 17.34
CA VAL A 81 -2.48 -0.51 17.02
C VAL A 81 -2.04 -1.17 18.32
N ALA A 82 -2.60 -2.34 18.65
CA ALA A 82 -2.16 -3.08 19.81
C ALA A 82 -0.72 -3.60 19.60
N ASP A 83 0.11 -3.57 20.65
CA ASP A 83 1.54 -3.90 20.57
C ASP A 83 1.81 -5.30 19.99
N LYS A 84 0.87 -6.25 20.15
CA LYS A 84 0.98 -7.58 19.52
C LYS A 84 1.11 -7.48 18.00
N HIS A 85 0.36 -6.57 17.37
CA HIS A 85 0.40 -6.38 15.92
C HIS A 85 1.69 -5.69 15.47
N LEU A 86 2.26 -4.81 16.30
CA LEU A 86 3.57 -4.21 16.03
C LEU A 86 4.66 -5.28 15.93
N ARG A 87 4.60 -6.28 16.82
CA ARG A 87 5.50 -7.45 16.80
C ARG A 87 5.21 -8.38 15.63
N THR A 88 3.94 -8.72 15.39
CA THR A 88 3.54 -9.63 14.30
C THR A 88 3.97 -9.12 12.92
N HIS A 89 3.82 -7.82 12.67
CA HIS A 89 4.15 -7.22 11.37
C HIS A 89 5.59 -6.67 11.29
N GLY A 90 6.33 -6.67 12.41
CA GLY A 90 7.67 -6.08 12.49
C GLY A 90 7.68 -4.57 12.20
N GLY A 91 6.65 -3.86 12.65
CA GLY A 91 6.41 -2.47 12.29
C GLY A 91 4.97 -2.02 12.52
N ILE A 92 4.66 -0.80 12.15
CA ILE A 92 3.32 -0.20 12.28
C ILE A 92 2.49 -0.57 11.04
N PRO A 93 1.46 -1.44 11.14
CA PRO A 93 0.56 -1.72 10.04
C PRO A 93 -0.33 -0.51 9.73
N VAL A 94 -0.38 -0.15 8.46
CA VAL A 94 -1.17 0.93 7.88
C VAL A 94 -2.29 0.34 7.04
N PHE A 95 -3.51 0.61 7.46
CA PHE A 95 -4.78 0.29 6.82
C PHE A 95 -5.56 1.57 6.48
N GLY A 96 -6.32 1.55 5.38
CA GLY A 96 -7.27 2.62 5.05
C GLY A 96 -6.80 3.59 3.95
N MET A 97 -5.77 3.25 3.18
CA MET A 97 -5.26 4.13 2.11
C MET A 97 -6.25 4.21 0.95
N TYR A 98 -6.30 5.38 0.30
CA TYR A 98 -7.01 5.57 -0.97
C TYR A 98 -6.20 4.95 -2.12
N PRO A 99 -6.86 4.30 -3.10
CA PRO A 99 -6.21 3.81 -4.32
C PRO A 99 -5.77 4.96 -5.21
N ASP A 100 -4.71 4.72 -5.99
CA ASP A 100 -4.14 5.67 -6.96
C ASP A 100 -3.95 7.08 -6.38
N TYR A 101 -3.38 7.14 -5.18
CA TYR A 101 -3.25 8.39 -4.43
C TYR A 101 -1.99 8.40 -3.57
N GLN A 102 -1.36 9.56 -3.47
CA GLN A 102 -0.30 9.79 -2.49
C GLN A 102 -0.92 10.09 -1.13
N ASN A 103 -1.12 9.04 -0.35
CA ASN A 103 -1.71 9.10 0.97
C ASN A 103 -0.77 9.81 1.94
N THR A 104 -1.36 10.59 2.86
CA THR A 104 -0.63 11.16 3.99
C THR A 104 -1.03 10.37 5.24
N VAL A 105 -0.05 9.73 5.86
CA VAL A 105 -0.25 8.84 7.01
C VAL A 105 0.50 9.43 8.19
N GLU A 106 -0.25 9.89 9.19
CA GLU A 106 0.30 10.35 10.44
C GLU A 106 0.39 9.19 11.42
N VAL A 107 1.52 9.05 12.09
CA VAL A 107 1.73 8.05 13.12
C VAL A 107 2.27 8.68 14.38
N GLU A 108 1.83 8.14 15.51
CA GLU A 108 2.26 8.52 16.85
C GLU A 108 2.56 7.23 17.61
N TYR A 109 3.74 7.10 18.21
CA TYR A 109 4.19 5.86 18.84
C TYR A 109 5.34 6.10 19.81
N ASP A 110 5.57 5.15 20.71
CA ASP A 110 6.75 5.12 21.55
C ASP A 110 7.81 4.21 20.91
N LYS A 111 9.03 4.74 20.77
CA LYS A 111 10.21 4.04 20.24
C LYS A 111 11.17 3.75 21.37
N SER A 112 11.43 2.47 21.63
CA SER A 112 12.37 2.03 22.65
C SER A 112 13.62 1.39 22.05
N TYR A 113 14.79 1.83 22.52
CA TYR A 113 16.09 1.30 22.15
C TYR A 113 17.08 1.39 23.32
N LYS A 114 17.74 0.27 23.64
CA LYS A 114 18.76 0.20 24.72
C LYS A 114 18.31 0.84 26.04
N GLY A 115 17.05 0.59 26.43
CA GLY A 115 16.47 1.06 27.71
C GLY A 115 16.02 2.53 27.71
N LYS A 116 16.14 3.26 26.60
CA LYS A 116 15.56 4.60 26.43
C LYS A 116 14.30 4.52 25.58
N THR A 117 13.27 5.25 25.99
CA THR A 117 12.00 5.34 25.26
C THR A 117 11.72 6.80 24.90
N GLU A 118 11.42 7.04 23.64
CA GLU A 118 11.09 8.35 23.09
C GLU A 118 9.69 8.30 22.48
N HIS A 119 8.88 9.32 22.74
CA HIS A 119 7.59 9.48 22.09
C HIS A 119 7.77 10.24 20.77
N ILE A 120 7.27 9.67 19.66
CA ILE A 120 7.48 10.19 18.32
C ILE A 120 6.14 10.43 17.65
N LYS A 121 6.03 11.57 16.96
CA LYS A 121 4.93 11.88 16.05
C LYS A 121 5.52 12.36 14.71
N GLU A 122 5.12 11.72 13.63
CA GLU A 122 5.64 12.02 12.30
C GLU A 122 4.61 11.68 11.20
N SER A 123 4.91 12.05 9.96
CA SER A 123 4.02 11.88 8.81
C SER A 123 4.76 11.26 7.63
N TYR A 124 4.10 10.31 6.97
CA TYR A 124 4.62 9.59 5.81
C TYR A 124 3.76 9.90 4.58
N LYS A 125 4.42 10.10 3.43
CA LYS A 125 3.77 10.20 2.12
C LYS A 125 3.90 8.87 1.40
N ILE A 126 2.80 8.14 1.26
CA ILE A 126 2.79 6.77 0.73
C ILE A 126 1.88 6.72 -0.49
N TYR A 127 2.44 6.48 -1.67
CA TYR A 127 1.63 6.22 -2.85
C TYR A 127 1.09 4.78 -2.79
N ALA A 128 -0.22 4.63 -2.92
CA ALA A 128 -0.88 3.34 -3.09
C ALA A 128 -1.31 3.18 -4.56
N PRO A 129 -1.09 2.01 -5.17
CA PRO A 129 -1.43 1.81 -6.58
C PRO A 129 -2.95 1.84 -6.80
N ALA A 130 -3.35 1.96 -8.06
CA ALA A 130 -4.72 1.68 -8.48
C ALA A 130 -5.12 0.24 -8.14
N ILE A 131 -6.42 0.01 -7.98
CA ILE A 131 -6.96 -1.34 -7.79
C ILE A 131 -6.96 -2.08 -9.12
N TYR A 132 -6.49 -3.32 -9.09
CA TYR A 132 -6.54 -4.22 -10.22
C TYR A 132 -7.57 -5.34 -10.00
N LEU A 133 -8.44 -5.53 -10.98
CA LEU A 133 -9.34 -6.67 -11.08
C LEU A 133 -9.23 -7.24 -12.50
N GLU A 134 -9.10 -8.56 -12.61
CA GLU A 134 -9.20 -9.27 -13.89
C GLU A 134 -10.55 -8.97 -14.56
N SER A 135 -10.52 -8.55 -15.83
CA SER A 135 -11.73 -8.28 -16.60
C SER A 135 -12.43 -9.57 -17.03
N ALA A 136 -13.76 -9.62 -16.89
CA ALA A 136 -14.59 -10.68 -17.43
C ALA A 136 -14.85 -10.50 -18.94
N GLY A 137 -14.52 -9.33 -19.51
CA GLY A 137 -14.74 -9.03 -20.93
C GLY A 137 -16.21 -8.85 -21.33
N THR A 138 -17.11 -8.67 -20.35
CA THR A 138 -18.55 -8.53 -20.61
C THR A 138 -18.92 -7.07 -20.94
N PRO A 139 -19.89 -6.81 -21.83
CA PRO A 139 -20.30 -5.44 -22.19
C PRO A 139 -20.75 -4.56 -21.01
N ASN A 140 -21.20 -5.19 -19.92
CA ASN A 140 -21.71 -4.50 -18.73
C ASN A 140 -20.61 -4.17 -17.71
N GLN A 141 -19.36 -4.59 -17.91
CA GLN A 141 -18.27 -4.27 -16.99
C GLN A 141 -17.61 -2.95 -17.41
N LYS A 142 -17.82 -1.87 -16.63
CA LYS A 142 -17.26 -0.54 -16.94
C LYS A 142 -16.11 -0.11 -16.02
N GLY A 143 -15.76 -0.91 -15.03
CA GLY A 143 -14.68 -0.62 -14.08
C GLY A 143 -14.18 -1.85 -13.33
N ALA A 144 -13.19 -1.64 -12.47
CA ALA A 144 -12.59 -2.69 -11.65
C ALA A 144 -13.51 -3.14 -10.49
N LEU A 145 -14.42 -2.29 -10.02
CA LEU A 145 -15.39 -2.65 -8.98
C LEU A 145 -16.82 -2.51 -9.54
N PHE A 146 -17.68 -1.72 -8.89
CA PHE A 146 -18.97 -1.35 -9.43
C PHE A 146 -18.85 -0.22 -10.46
N ASP A 147 -19.76 -0.19 -11.43
CA ASP A 147 -19.87 0.90 -12.42
C ASP A 147 -20.03 2.28 -11.76
N LYS A 148 -20.76 2.34 -10.63
CA LYS A 148 -20.97 3.54 -9.83
C LYS A 148 -21.15 3.17 -8.37
N ILE A 149 -20.48 3.90 -7.48
CA ILE A 149 -20.76 3.88 -6.03
C ILE A 149 -21.43 5.21 -5.71
N GLU A 150 -22.66 5.15 -5.19
CA GLU A 150 -23.46 6.32 -4.88
C GLU A 150 -23.87 6.36 -3.41
N VAL A 151 -23.54 7.45 -2.74
CA VAL A 151 -24.00 7.72 -1.39
C VAL A 151 -25.40 8.34 -1.46
N THR A 152 -26.42 7.50 -1.34
CA THR A 152 -27.83 7.92 -1.45
C THR A 152 -28.30 8.79 -0.28
N LYS A 153 -27.70 8.61 0.90
CA LYS A 153 -27.95 9.41 2.09
C LYS A 153 -26.63 9.78 2.75
N PRO A 154 -26.32 11.09 2.90
CA PRO A 154 -25.14 11.52 3.62
C PRO A 154 -25.14 10.98 5.06
N ALA A 155 -24.01 10.45 5.51
CA ALA A 155 -23.85 10.02 6.89
C ALA A 155 -23.94 11.23 7.82
N SER A 156 -24.71 11.11 8.91
CA SER A 156 -24.68 12.10 9.99
C SER A 156 -23.35 12.02 10.74
N ALA A 157 -23.03 13.05 11.54
CA ALA A 157 -21.76 13.12 12.27
C ALA A 157 -21.45 11.85 13.10
N LYS A 158 -22.48 11.23 13.69
CA LYS A 158 -22.35 9.99 14.49
C LYS A 158 -21.94 8.75 13.67
N PHE A 159 -22.19 8.76 12.36
CA PHE A 159 -21.92 7.64 11.46
C PHE A 159 -20.82 7.95 10.43
N ALA A 160 -20.29 9.18 10.41
CA ALA A 160 -19.30 9.62 9.44
C ALA A 160 -17.96 8.85 9.50
N ASN A 161 -17.74 8.02 10.52
CA ASN A 161 -16.55 7.18 10.68
C ASN A 161 -16.79 5.70 10.33
N ARG A 162 -17.96 5.34 9.80
CA ARG A 162 -18.27 3.95 9.45
C ARG A 162 -17.47 3.50 8.22
N LEU A 163 -17.16 2.21 8.21
CA LEU A 163 -16.55 1.49 7.10
C LEU A 163 -17.38 0.24 6.84
N TYR A 164 -17.56 -0.11 5.57
CA TYR A 164 -18.42 -1.22 5.14
C TYR A 164 -17.60 -2.21 4.34
N TYR A 165 -17.48 -3.43 4.85
CA TYR A 165 -16.89 -4.53 4.10
C TYR A 165 -17.91 -5.06 3.10
N VAL A 166 -17.56 -4.99 1.83
CA VAL A 166 -18.34 -5.52 0.71
C VAL A 166 -17.76 -6.86 0.35
N ASN A 167 -18.56 -7.92 0.53
CA ASN A 167 -18.26 -9.25 0.01
C ASN A 167 -19.13 -9.51 -1.21
N ASN A 168 -18.53 -9.44 -2.39
CA ASN A 168 -19.23 -9.64 -3.64
C ASN A 168 -18.40 -10.54 -4.56
N PHE A 169 -18.99 -10.90 -5.71
CA PHE A 169 -18.32 -11.62 -6.78
C PHE A 169 -18.55 -10.89 -8.11
N VAL A 170 -17.63 -11.10 -9.05
CA VAL A 170 -17.79 -10.62 -10.43
C VAL A 170 -18.49 -11.67 -11.29
N ASN A 171 -19.04 -11.24 -12.43
CA ASN A 171 -19.63 -12.17 -13.40
C ASN A 171 -18.61 -13.23 -13.84
N LYS A 172 -19.11 -14.41 -14.22
CA LYS A 172 -18.25 -15.49 -14.73
C LYS A 172 -17.42 -14.99 -15.90
N THR A 173 -16.14 -15.34 -15.88
CA THR A 173 -15.21 -15.03 -16.96
C THR A 173 -15.22 -16.13 -18.02
N GLY A 174 -14.69 -15.81 -19.20
CA GLY A 174 -14.41 -16.82 -20.23
C GLY A 174 -13.42 -17.90 -19.80
N LYS A 175 -12.62 -17.68 -18.74
CA LYS A 175 -11.73 -18.70 -18.16
C LYS A 175 -12.53 -19.74 -17.37
N GLY A 176 -13.34 -19.27 -16.41
CA GLY A 176 -14.14 -20.13 -15.53
C GLY A 176 -15.24 -20.92 -16.25
N THR A 177 -15.69 -20.48 -17.42
CA THR A 177 -16.73 -21.17 -18.20
C THR A 177 -16.20 -22.29 -19.11
N LYS A 178 -14.87 -22.36 -19.35
CA LYS A 178 -14.27 -23.39 -20.23
C LYS A 178 -14.23 -24.79 -19.61
N VAL A 179 -14.24 -24.90 -18.27
CA VAL A 179 -14.10 -26.19 -17.56
C VAL A 179 -15.34 -27.09 -17.67
N VAL A 180 -16.44 -26.59 -18.23
CA VAL A 180 -17.76 -27.26 -18.25
C VAL A 180 -18.23 -27.61 -19.67
N TRP A 181 -17.46 -27.22 -20.70
CA TRP A 181 -17.96 -27.21 -22.08
C TRP A 181 -18.20 -28.62 -22.69
N ASN A 182 -17.57 -29.69 -22.17
CA ASN A 182 -17.49 -30.97 -22.89
C ASN A 182 -17.74 -32.28 -22.09
N ASN A 183 -18.30 -32.25 -20.87
CA ASN A 183 -18.52 -33.49 -20.09
C ASN A 183 -19.74 -33.36 -19.16
N PRO A 184 -20.43 -34.44 -18.73
CA PRO A 184 -21.41 -34.34 -17.66
C PRO A 184 -20.68 -33.92 -16.38
N ALA A 185 -20.76 -32.63 -16.06
CA ALA A 185 -20.27 -32.09 -14.80
C ALA A 185 -21.25 -32.50 -13.69
N GLY A 186 -20.75 -33.25 -12.71
CA GLY A 186 -21.50 -33.55 -11.49
C GLY A 186 -21.24 -32.50 -10.41
N GLY A 187 -22.21 -32.28 -9.52
CA GLY A 187 -22.05 -31.38 -8.38
C GLY A 187 -22.17 -29.90 -8.73
N ALA A 188 -21.36 -29.05 -8.11
CA ALA A 188 -21.48 -27.59 -8.16
C ALA A 188 -20.22 -26.87 -8.68
N ILE A 189 -19.44 -27.54 -9.54
CA ILE A 189 -18.19 -26.99 -10.12
C ILE A 189 -18.42 -25.68 -10.92
N GLU A 190 -19.64 -25.49 -11.42
CA GLU A 190 -20.07 -24.26 -12.09
C GLU A 190 -20.18 -23.05 -11.16
N TRP A 191 -20.12 -23.23 -9.84
CA TRP A 191 -20.21 -22.12 -8.89
C TRP A 191 -18.85 -21.45 -8.65
N ASN A 192 -18.20 -21.04 -9.75
CA ASN A 192 -16.83 -20.49 -9.77
C ASN A 192 -16.81 -19.02 -10.24
N TYR A 193 -16.90 -18.10 -9.28
CA TYR A 193 -16.86 -16.66 -9.54
C TYR A 193 -15.60 -16.04 -8.93
N SER A 194 -14.99 -15.06 -9.60
CA SER A 194 -13.87 -14.34 -8.98
C SER A 194 -14.39 -13.47 -7.82
N PRO A 195 -13.70 -13.48 -6.67
CA PRO A 195 -14.09 -12.64 -5.56
C PRO A 195 -13.90 -11.16 -5.89
N ASN A 196 -14.72 -10.32 -5.29
CA ASN A 196 -14.64 -8.87 -5.36
C ASN A 196 -14.86 -8.31 -3.96
N ASN A 197 -13.77 -8.23 -3.18
CA ASN A 197 -13.81 -7.87 -1.77
C ASN A 197 -13.08 -6.56 -1.51
N PHE A 198 -13.79 -5.61 -0.90
CA PHE A 198 -13.23 -4.30 -0.59
C PHE A 198 -13.96 -3.65 0.58
N ILE A 199 -13.40 -2.54 1.08
CA ILE A 199 -14.05 -1.72 2.11
C ILE A 199 -14.36 -0.35 1.53
N LEU A 200 -15.59 0.11 1.75
CA LEU A 200 -16.03 1.47 1.45
C LEU A 200 -16.12 2.31 2.72
N ASP A 201 -15.83 3.60 2.59
CA ASP A 201 -16.18 4.59 3.59
C ASP A 201 -17.53 5.28 3.32
N THR A 202 -17.93 6.20 4.19
CA THR A 202 -19.21 6.91 4.06
C THR A 202 -19.26 7.94 2.94
N LYS A 203 -18.13 8.16 2.26
CA LYS A 203 -18.02 9.00 1.05
C LYS A 203 -18.08 8.17 -0.22
N GLY A 204 -18.22 6.84 -0.10
CA GLY A 204 -18.21 5.94 -1.25
C GLY A 204 -16.81 5.65 -1.78
N GLU A 205 -15.77 6.00 -1.03
CA GLU A 205 -14.38 5.79 -1.42
C GLU A 205 -13.90 4.41 -0.98
N VAL A 206 -13.09 3.78 -1.81
CA VAL A 206 -12.48 2.49 -1.49
C VAL A 206 -11.29 2.71 -0.56
N ARG A 207 -11.29 2.02 0.58
CA ARG A 207 -10.28 2.18 1.66
C ARG A 207 -9.49 0.91 1.94
N TRP A 208 -9.87 -0.19 1.30
CA TRP A 208 -9.17 -1.47 1.34
C TRP A 208 -9.65 -2.32 0.17
N TYR A 209 -8.78 -3.17 -0.36
CA TYR A 209 -9.10 -4.10 -1.44
C TYR A 209 -8.29 -5.38 -1.23
N LEU A 210 -8.93 -6.52 -1.49
CA LEU A 210 -8.28 -7.83 -1.59
C LEU A 210 -8.01 -8.10 -3.06
N GLU A 211 -6.76 -8.27 -3.45
CA GLU A 211 -6.40 -8.60 -4.83
C GLU A 211 -6.67 -10.10 -5.11
N PRO A 212 -7.69 -10.46 -5.90
CA PRO A 212 -8.11 -11.86 -6.08
C PRO A 212 -7.03 -12.74 -6.68
N SER A 213 -6.29 -12.23 -7.67
CA SER A 213 -5.27 -12.95 -8.42
C SER A 213 -4.13 -13.52 -7.56
N LYS A 214 -4.03 -13.06 -6.32
CA LYS A 214 -2.98 -13.44 -5.37
C LYS A 214 -3.36 -14.66 -4.52
N ILE A 215 -4.64 -15.00 -4.46
CA ILE A 215 -5.18 -16.06 -3.60
C ILE A 215 -6.16 -16.99 -4.31
N TYR A 216 -6.60 -16.63 -5.51
CA TYR A 216 -7.62 -17.32 -6.26
C TYR A 216 -7.22 -17.37 -7.75
N ASP A 217 -7.09 -18.59 -8.25
CA ASP A 217 -6.82 -18.89 -9.66
C ASP A 217 -8.03 -19.63 -10.25
N LEU A 218 -8.36 -19.31 -11.51
CA LEU A 218 -9.60 -19.71 -12.20
C LEU A 218 -9.32 -20.53 -13.45
#